data_AF-A0A179F1V9-F1
#
_entry.id   AF-A0A179F1V9-F1
#
_cell.length_a   1.000
_cell.length_b   1.000
_cell.length_c   1.000
_cell.angle_alpha   90.00
_cell.angle_beta   90.00
_cell.angle_gamma   90.00
#
_symmetry.space_group_name_H-M   'P 1'
#
loop_
_entity.id
_entity.type
_entity.pdbx_description
1 polymer ?
#
loop_
_entity_poly.entity_id
_entity_poly.type
_entity_poly.pdbx_seq_one_letter_code
_entity_poly.pdbx_strand_id
1 'polypeptide(L)'
;MNPLSILIAPSGLKESLEPDEAAVCIEKGIRRVIDSESAFIRRVPVHDGGEGFCRALVAAKHGEVRHIPVMGPDRKQILSHYGVIGEDKRTAVLDMASAAGLRLVPRDCRDPTMTTSYGVGQLIAAALDAGCTKIIVGCGDSGTSDGGVGMLQALGVRFLDKHGAVLPIAAGGGSVLNLDKICLRDLHPRLGDVLSGDRPISIEAVCNIENILCGQGGVAQVYGPQKGATQEQVELLSKAMDKLARAARPTIGYDMSTTPGSGASGGLGAGLLVLGAKLRPRAAAIDEHFQLQEVLNHPWDIVFTAEGALDHQSTKGKMTGEIARRARAQGAYVIALVGTIGKSANSVYGDGVSAFTSILDSPISLRDAMDQAAGLLTCAAERTMRVVLVGLRLNLRDTAHNPLSRAKTYGDEPQPVLVSGRNGTHESQSNYSNGIKPINDLGSYLGQLSHDQPHTSAQRQRLELESKLRITPLPKGTMRIIDMNTHTHHAAFSKRRSASPSGHLLNSSHY
;
A
#
# COMPACT_ATOMS: atom_id res chain seq x y z
N MET A 1 -5.70 35.64 -17.70
CA MET A 1 -6.30 34.29 -17.58
C MET A 1 -6.64 34.08 -16.11
N ASN A 2 -7.62 33.23 -15.78
CA ASN A 2 -7.77 32.79 -14.40
C ASN A 2 -6.53 31.94 -14.00
N PRO A 3 -6.12 31.94 -12.73
CA PRO A 3 -5.05 31.07 -12.26
C PRO A 3 -5.47 29.60 -12.40
N LEU A 4 -4.53 28.74 -12.81
CA LEU A 4 -4.76 27.31 -12.97
C LEU A 4 -5.16 26.68 -11.62
N SER A 5 -6.29 25.97 -11.60
CA SER A 5 -6.88 25.37 -10.40
C SER A 5 -6.35 23.94 -10.22
N ILE A 6 -5.44 23.75 -9.26
CA ILE A 6 -4.74 22.47 -9.04
C ILE A 6 -5.06 21.87 -7.67
N LEU A 7 -5.57 20.63 -7.67
CA LEU A 7 -5.64 19.80 -6.47
C LEU A 7 -4.43 18.86 -6.38
N ILE A 8 -3.90 18.68 -5.18
CA ILE A 8 -2.84 17.71 -4.87
C ILE A 8 -3.40 16.76 -3.81
N ALA A 9 -3.79 15.56 -4.24
CA ALA A 9 -4.43 14.53 -3.42
C ALA A 9 -3.72 13.15 -3.55
N PRO A 10 -2.53 12.98 -2.96
CA PRO A 10 -1.79 11.71 -2.97
C PRO A 10 -2.22 10.77 -1.83
N SER A 11 -2.00 9.47 -2.02
CA SER A 11 -2.24 8.43 -0.99
C SER A 11 -0.95 7.92 -0.32
N GLY A 12 0.14 8.68 -0.41
CA GLY A 12 1.47 8.29 0.10
C GLY A 12 2.19 7.25 -0.76
N LEU A 13 3.50 7.12 -0.56
CA LEU A 13 4.35 6.14 -1.20
C LEU A 13 4.69 5.06 -0.16
N LYS A 14 3.97 3.93 -0.20
CA LYS A 14 4.05 2.86 0.81
C LYS A 14 5.49 2.44 1.15
N GLU A 15 5.74 2.23 2.44
CA GLU A 15 7.07 2.01 3.04
C GLU A 15 8.10 3.17 2.85
N SER A 16 7.72 4.30 2.23
CA SER A 16 8.55 5.47 1.97
C SER A 16 7.89 6.76 2.48
N LEU A 17 7.28 7.60 1.63
CA LEU A 17 6.68 8.88 2.04
C LEU A 17 5.24 8.73 2.55
N GLU A 18 4.90 9.48 3.59
CA GLU A 18 3.51 9.66 4.04
C GLU A 18 2.70 10.59 3.09
N PRO A 19 1.36 10.56 3.12
CA PRO A 19 0.52 11.39 2.25
C PRO A 19 0.80 12.90 2.34
N ASP A 20 1.06 13.44 3.54
CA ASP A 20 1.42 14.85 3.75
C ASP A 20 2.74 15.21 3.07
N GLU A 21 3.78 14.38 3.27
CA GLU A 21 5.10 14.56 2.69
C GLU A 21 5.05 14.50 1.18
N ALA A 22 4.28 13.54 0.64
CA ALA A 22 4.02 13.43 -0.79
C ALA A 22 3.35 14.71 -1.33
N ALA A 23 2.33 15.24 -0.65
CA ALA A 23 1.63 16.45 -1.09
C ALA A 23 2.55 17.69 -1.08
N VAL A 24 3.42 17.82 -0.08
CA VAL A 24 4.43 18.88 0.00
C VAL A 24 5.47 18.74 -1.11
N CYS A 25 5.95 17.52 -1.41
CA CYS A 25 6.91 17.27 -2.48
C CYS A 25 6.32 17.60 -3.86
N ILE A 26 5.05 17.23 -4.11
CA ILE A 26 4.37 17.52 -5.38
C ILE A 26 4.18 19.02 -5.56
N GLU A 27 3.71 19.75 -4.54
CA GLU A 27 3.58 21.22 -4.64
C GLU A 27 4.95 21.85 -4.88
N LYS A 28 5.98 21.44 -4.16
CA LYS A 28 7.36 21.93 -4.32
C LYS A 28 7.90 21.71 -5.74
N GLY A 29 7.48 20.65 -6.42
CA GLY A 29 7.82 20.40 -7.83
C GLY A 29 7.08 21.34 -8.79
N ILE A 30 5.78 21.53 -8.58
CA ILE A 30 4.94 22.42 -9.41
C ILE A 30 5.37 23.89 -9.25
N ARG A 31 5.64 24.34 -8.02
CA ARG A 31 6.08 25.71 -7.69
C ARG A 31 7.48 26.08 -8.21
N ARG A 32 8.25 25.14 -8.77
CA ARG A 32 9.50 25.45 -9.51
C ARG A 32 9.25 25.97 -10.93
N VAL A 33 8.01 25.87 -11.44
CA VAL A 33 7.68 26.20 -12.85
C VAL A 33 6.38 26.98 -13.02
N ILE A 34 5.66 27.24 -11.92
CA ILE A 34 4.43 28.03 -11.86
C ILE A 34 4.48 28.92 -10.62
N ASP A 35 4.31 30.23 -10.82
CA ASP A 35 4.31 31.23 -9.77
C ASP A 35 2.97 31.28 -9.01
N SER A 36 2.94 31.94 -7.86
CA SER A 36 1.75 32.06 -7.00
C SER A 36 0.54 32.67 -7.70
N GLU A 37 0.75 33.64 -8.59
CA GLU A 37 -0.31 34.31 -9.35
C GLU A 37 -0.82 33.46 -10.54
N SER A 38 -0.05 32.45 -10.97
CA SER A 38 -0.39 31.60 -12.12
C SER A 38 -1.17 30.34 -11.75
N ALA A 39 -1.14 29.89 -10.49
CA ALA A 39 -1.94 28.75 -10.04
C ALA A 39 -2.38 28.82 -8.57
N PHE A 40 -3.67 28.57 -8.38
CA PHE A 40 -4.24 28.20 -7.09
C PHE A 40 -3.95 26.71 -6.85
N ILE A 41 -3.33 26.38 -5.72
CA ILE A 41 -2.98 25.00 -5.37
C ILE A 41 -3.57 24.67 -4.01
N ARG A 42 -4.33 23.58 -3.93
CA ARG A 42 -4.83 23.00 -2.68
C ARG A 42 -4.22 21.62 -2.45
N ARG A 43 -3.66 21.38 -1.27
CA ARG A 43 -3.23 20.04 -0.82
C ARG A 43 -4.35 19.41 0.00
N VAL A 44 -4.70 18.15 -0.29
CA VAL A 44 -5.57 17.31 0.52
C VAL A 44 -4.96 15.90 0.58
N PRO A 45 -4.02 15.64 1.51
CA PRO A 45 -3.45 14.31 1.74
C PRO A 45 -4.55 13.26 2.03
N VAL A 46 -4.49 12.11 1.37
CA VAL A 46 -5.55 11.09 1.45
C VAL A 46 -5.07 9.84 2.17
N HIS A 47 -5.36 9.77 3.47
CA HIS A 47 -5.01 8.62 4.31
C HIS A 47 -6.10 7.53 4.18
N ASP A 48 -5.73 6.37 3.64
CA ASP A 48 -6.68 5.32 3.25
C ASP A 48 -7.07 4.34 4.37
N GLY A 49 -6.88 4.71 5.63
CA GLY A 49 -6.86 3.77 6.76
C GLY A 49 -5.54 3.01 6.90
N GLY A 50 -4.53 3.30 6.08
CA GLY A 50 -3.14 2.91 6.30
C GLY A 50 -2.47 3.71 7.42
N GLU A 51 -1.17 3.96 7.25
CA GLU A 51 -0.38 4.76 8.20
C GLU A 51 -0.80 6.25 8.17
N GLY A 52 -0.64 6.93 9.31
CA GLY A 52 -0.95 8.35 9.48
C GLY A 52 -2.43 8.73 9.55
N PHE A 53 -3.37 7.83 9.22
CA PHE A 53 -4.82 8.09 9.24
C PHE A 53 -5.32 8.59 10.61
N CYS A 54 -4.80 8.02 11.70
CA CYS A 54 -5.06 8.45 13.07
C CYS A 54 -4.61 9.89 13.31
N ARG A 55 -3.43 10.28 12.83
CA ARG A 55 -2.88 11.63 13.01
C ARG A 55 -3.66 12.64 12.18
N ALA A 56 -4.01 12.29 10.95
CA ALA A 56 -4.83 13.11 10.07
C ALA A 56 -6.23 13.36 10.66
N LEU A 57 -6.87 12.34 11.23
CA LEU A 57 -8.16 12.49 11.93
C LEU A 57 -8.04 13.32 13.21
N VAL A 58 -6.99 13.13 14.00
CA VAL A 58 -6.73 13.96 15.19
C VAL A 58 -6.52 15.42 14.81
N ALA A 59 -5.73 15.71 13.78
CA ALA A 59 -5.53 17.08 13.29
C ALA A 59 -6.82 17.71 12.76
N ALA A 60 -7.58 16.98 11.94
CA ALA A 60 -8.83 17.44 11.33
C ALA A 60 -10.01 17.60 12.31
N LYS A 61 -9.92 17.02 13.52
CA LYS A 61 -10.96 17.09 14.57
C LYS A 61 -10.44 17.65 15.90
N HIS A 62 -9.32 18.37 15.88
CA HIS A 62 -8.67 19.03 17.03
C HIS A 62 -8.52 18.13 18.28
N GLY A 63 -8.18 16.86 18.06
CA GLY A 63 -8.04 15.84 19.10
C GLY A 63 -6.67 15.79 19.78
N GLU A 64 -6.42 14.65 20.41
CA GLU A 64 -5.24 14.37 21.22
C GLU A 64 -4.57 13.07 20.76
N VAL A 65 -3.26 13.08 20.46
CA VAL A 65 -2.49 11.85 20.21
C VAL A 65 -1.90 11.33 21.51
N ARG A 66 -2.17 10.06 21.84
CA ARG A 66 -1.67 9.39 23.04
C ARG A 66 -0.68 8.30 22.67
N HIS A 67 0.53 8.40 23.22
CA HIS A 67 1.61 7.44 23.00
C HIS A 67 1.67 6.40 24.12
N ILE A 68 1.75 5.11 23.76
CA ILE A 68 1.94 4.01 24.72
C ILE A 68 2.91 2.94 24.16
N PRO A 69 3.67 2.24 25.02
CA PRO A 69 4.45 1.08 24.61
C PRO A 69 3.53 -0.12 24.32
N VAL A 70 3.74 -0.78 23.18
CA VAL A 70 3.00 -1.98 22.77
C VAL A 70 3.93 -3.05 22.18
N MET A 71 3.46 -4.28 22.11
CA MET A 71 4.12 -5.36 21.38
C MET A 71 3.98 -5.13 19.86
N GLY A 72 5.11 -4.85 19.20
CA GLY A 72 5.22 -4.76 17.76
C GLY A 72 5.06 -6.12 17.05
N PRO A 73 5.01 -6.13 15.71
CA PRO A 73 4.66 -7.33 14.96
C PRO A 73 5.67 -8.47 15.12
N ASP A 74 6.94 -8.17 15.40
CA ASP A 74 8.01 -9.15 15.65
C ASP A 74 8.13 -9.59 17.13
N ARG A 75 7.18 -9.13 17.97
CA ARG A 75 7.10 -9.29 19.44
C ARG A 75 8.08 -8.44 20.26
N LYS A 76 8.85 -7.51 19.67
CA LYS A 76 9.61 -6.51 20.44
C LYS A 76 8.67 -5.42 20.97
N GLN A 77 9.07 -4.71 22.02
CA GLN A 77 8.37 -3.52 22.49
C GLN A 77 8.68 -2.32 21.57
N ILE A 78 7.64 -1.57 21.19
CA ILE A 78 7.73 -0.36 20.37
C ILE A 78 6.86 0.75 20.97
N LEU A 79 7.23 2.01 20.73
CA LEU A 79 6.37 3.15 21.08
C LEU A 79 5.34 3.35 19.96
N SER A 80 4.07 3.11 20.26
CA SER A 80 2.94 3.27 19.34
C SER A 80 2.01 4.40 19.80
N HIS A 81 0.84 4.54 19.16
CA HIS A 81 -0.12 5.59 19.48
C HIS A 81 -1.56 5.27 19.08
N TYR A 82 -2.49 5.91 19.77
CA TYR A 82 -3.88 6.08 19.33
C TYR A 82 -4.29 7.55 19.49
N GLY A 83 -5.31 7.97 18.76
CA GLY A 83 -5.90 9.29 18.82
C GLY A 83 -7.20 9.29 19.61
N VAL A 84 -7.54 10.43 20.22
CA VAL A 84 -8.84 10.68 20.85
C VAL A 84 -9.41 11.96 20.24
N ILE A 85 -10.62 11.89 19.69
CA ILE A 85 -11.31 12.98 18.98
C ILE A 85 -12.73 13.21 19.52
N GLY A 86 -13.28 14.38 19.22
CA GLY A 86 -14.57 14.84 19.73
C GLY A 86 -14.46 15.59 21.06
N GLU A 87 -15.36 16.54 21.29
CA GLU A 87 -15.39 17.38 22.51
C GLU A 87 -15.65 16.53 23.77
N ASP A 88 -16.43 15.46 23.63
CA ASP A 88 -16.72 14.47 24.67
C ASP A 88 -15.57 13.47 24.93
N LYS A 89 -14.52 13.51 24.09
CA LYS A 89 -13.39 12.57 24.06
C LYS A 89 -13.81 11.09 24.01
N ARG A 90 -14.99 10.76 23.45
CA ARG A 90 -15.51 9.39 23.39
C ARG A 90 -15.05 8.57 22.20
N THR A 91 -14.50 9.20 21.16
CA THR A 91 -14.09 8.50 19.93
C THR A 91 -12.57 8.31 19.90
N ALA A 92 -12.14 7.05 19.92
CA ALA A 92 -10.75 6.68 19.68
C ALA A 92 -10.51 6.41 18.19
N VAL A 93 -9.30 6.72 17.71
CA VAL A 93 -8.83 6.42 16.35
C VAL A 93 -7.50 5.68 16.43
N LEU A 94 -7.33 4.60 15.68
CA LEU A 94 -6.16 3.72 15.74
C LEU A 94 -5.69 3.39 14.33
N ASP A 95 -4.39 3.50 14.05
CA ASP A 95 -3.80 2.93 12.83
C ASP A 95 -3.23 1.55 13.17
N MET A 96 -3.76 0.47 12.58
CA MET A 96 -3.21 -0.86 12.86
C MET A 96 -1.74 -0.98 12.41
N ALA A 97 -1.35 -0.20 11.39
CA ALA A 97 0.02 -0.07 10.93
C ALA A 97 0.98 0.45 12.02
N SER A 98 0.51 1.32 12.93
CA SER A 98 1.33 1.91 13.99
C SER A 98 1.75 0.91 15.09
N ALA A 99 1.11 -0.25 15.17
CA ALA A 99 1.44 -1.33 16.11
C ALA A 99 1.80 -2.65 15.43
N ALA A 100 1.39 -2.86 14.18
CA ALA A 100 1.51 -4.13 13.46
C ALA A 100 1.74 -3.95 11.93
N GLY A 101 2.28 -2.79 11.52
CA GLY A 101 2.57 -2.45 10.12
C GLY A 101 3.83 -3.09 9.54
N LEU A 102 3.91 -3.10 8.20
CA LEU A 102 4.99 -3.75 7.44
C LEU A 102 6.32 -3.00 7.54
N ARG A 103 6.30 -1.67 7.75
CA ARG A 103 7.49 -0.85 8.07
C ARG A 103 8.19 -1.32 9.35
N LEU A 104 7.43 -1.82 10.33
CA LEU A 104 7.94 -2.25 11.63
C LEU A 104 8.61 -3.63 11.58
N VAL A 105 8.55 -4.35 10.46
CA VAL A 105 9.18 -5.65 10.26
C VAL A 105 10.41 -5.50 9.34
N PRO A 106 11.64 -5.61 9.87
CA PRO A 106 12.87 -5.62 9.07
C PRO A 106 12.80 -6.65 7.94
N ARG A 107 13.30 -6.31 6.75
CA ARG A 107 13.07 -7.10 5.52
C ARG A 107 13.61 -8.53 5.58
N ASP A 108 14.68 -8.74 6.33
CA ASP A 108 15.30 -10.03 6.66
C ASP A 108 14.52 -10.82 7.74
N CYS A 109 13.68 -10.15 8.51
CA CYS A 109 12.84 -10.70 9.57
C CYS A 109 11.37 -10.90 9.15
N ARG A 110 11.04 -10.75 7.86
CA ARG A 110 9.66 -10.82 7.33
C ARG A 110 9.13 -12.25 7.23
N ASP A 111 8.53 -12.72 8.32
CA ASP A 111 7.78 -13.99 8.37
C ASP A 111 6.33 -13.77 8.87
N PRO A 112 5.33 -13.77 7.97
CA PRO A 112 3.93 -13.56 8.34
C PRO A 112 3.26 -14.76 9.04
N THR A 113 3.94 -15.90 9.16
CA THR A 113 3.53 -16.99 10.06
C THR A 113 3.91 -16.70 11.52
N MET A 114 4.92 -15.85 11.75
CA MET A 114 5.42 -15.50 13.08
C MET A 114 4.97 -14.11 13.57
N THR A 115 4.63 -13.18 12.67
CA THR A 115 4.24 -11.82 13.07
C THR A 115 2.79 -11.71 13.58
N THR A 116 2.57 -10.84 14.56
CA THR A 116 1.32 -10.79 15.35
C THR A 116 0.68 -9.39 15.46
N SER A 117 -0.65 -9.35 15.56
CA SER A 117 -1.45 -8.13 15.75
C SER A 117 -1.63 -7.73 17.23
N TYR A 118 -0.92 -8.35 18.17
CA TYR A 118 -1.12 -8.17 19.62
C TYR A 118 -1.12 -6.69 20.07
N GLY A 119 -0.16 -5.88 19.60
CA GLY A 119 -0.12 -4.45 19.92
C GLY A 119 -1.36 -3.65 19.50
N VAL A 120 -2.08 -4.08 18.44
CA VAL A 120 -3.35 -3.45 18.03
C VAL A 120 -4.41 -3.64 19.10
N GLY A 121 -4.48 -4.83 19.71
CA GLY A 121 -5.40 -5.10 20.82
C GLY A 121 -5.02 -4.33 22.09
N GLN A 122 -3.73 -4.08 22.33
CA GLN A 122 -3.27 -3.22 23.42
C GLN A 122 -3.67 -1.75 23.20
N LEU A 123 -3.62 -1.23 21.97
CA LEU A 123 -4.17 0.09 21.63
C LEU A 123 -5.70 0.14 21.86
N ILE A 124 -6.44 -0.92 21.50
CA ILE A 124 -7.89 -1.00 21.73
C ILE A 124 -8.21 -1.04 23.22
N ALA A 125 -7.49 -1.83 24.02
CA ALA A 125 -7.64 -1.86 25.48
C ALA A 125 -7.40 -0.49 26.11
N ALA A 126 -6.29 0.18 25.76
CA ALA A 126 -5.98 1.52 26.27
C ALA A 126 -7.01 2.58 25.86
N ALA A 127 -7.62 2.45 24.67
CA ALA A 127 -8.73 3.31 24.25
C ALA A 127 -10.02 3.05 25.05
N LEU A 128 -10.31 1.79 25.37
CA LEU A 128 -11.44 1.42 26.25
C LEU A 128 -11.22 1.98 27.66
N ASP A 129 -10.06 1.72 28.27
CA ASP A 129 -9.71 2.21 29.61
C ASP A 129 -9.71 3.74 29.69
N ALA A 130 -9.31 4.42 28.62
CA ALA A 130 -9.40 5.88 28.49
C ALA A 130 -10.84 6.44 28.45
N GLY A 131 -11.87 5.59 28.49
CA GLY A 131 -13.27 6.00 28.59
C GLY A 131 -14.04 6.01 27.27
N CYS A 132 -13.39 5.71 26.14
CA CYS A 132 -14.00 5.78 24.81
C CYS A 132 -15.13 4.75 24.60
N THR A 133 -16.07 5.11 23.74
CA THR A 133 -17.25 4.30 23.36
C THR A 133 -17.45 4.17 21.84
N LYS A 134 -16.74 4.96 21.03
CA LYS A 134 -16.53 4.67 19.59
C LYS A 134 -15.05 4.41 19.35
N ILE A 135 -14.73 3.40 18.55
CA ILE A 135 -13.37 3.02 18.17
C ILE A 135 -13.30 2.88 16.65
N ILE A 136 -12.46 3.69 16.00
CA ILE A 136 -12.23 3.67 14.55
C ILE A 136 -10.85 3.07 14.30
N VAL A 137 -10.78 1.96 13.58
CA VAL A 137 -9.53 1.25 13.26
C VAL A 137 -9.21 1.39 11.78
N GLY A 138 -8.12 2.09 11.45
CA GLY A 138 -7.52 2.08 10.13
C GLY A 138 -6.90 0.71 9.82
N CYS A 139 -7.38 0.07 8.75
CA CYS A 139 -6.88 -1.20 8.24
C CYS A 139 -6.16 -1.01 6.89
N GLY A 140 -4.87 -0.71 6.96
CA GLY A 140 -3.92 -0.78 5.84
C GLY A 140 -2.53 -1.25 6.31
N ASP A 141 -1.66 -1.55 5.33
CA ASP A 141 -0.21 -1.69 5.47
C ASP A 141 0.33 -2.61 6.59
N SER A 142 -0.47 -3.61 6.97
CA SER A 142 -0.14 -4.68 7.92
C SER A 142 1.13 -5.46 7.56
N GLY A 143 1.99 -5.70 8.56
CA GLY A 143 3.11 -6.66 8.51
C GLY A 143 2.72 -8.07 9.00
N THR A 144 1.45 -8.30 9.32
CA THR A 144 0.91 -9.50 9.97
C THR A 144 0.02 -10.33 9.05
N SER A 145 -0.18 -11.60 9.39
CA SER A 145 -1.20 -12.46 8.76
C SER A 145 -1.87 -13.39 9.78
N ASP A 146 -2.07 -12.92 11.01
CA ASP A 146 -2.58 -13.72 12.13
C ASP A 146 -4.11 -13.68 12.31
N GLY A 147 -4.87 -13.16 11.34
CA GLY A 147 -6.33 -13.13 11.42
C GLY A 147 -6.89 -12.24 12.54
N GLY A 148 -6.07 -11.36 13.11
CA GLY A 148 -6.44 -10.60 14.32
C GLY A 148 -6.40 -11.44 15.60
N VAL A 149 -5.86 -12.66 15.58
CA VAL A 149 -5.77 -13.53 16.77
C VAL A 149 -4.92 -12.89 17.86
N GLY A 150 -3.79 -12.25 17.52
CA GLY A 150 -3.00 -11.48 18.48
C GLY A 150 -3.79 -10.32 19.11
N MET A 151 -4.47 -9.50 18.29
CA MET A 151 -5.35 -8.42 18.75
C MET A 151 -6.42 -8.92 19.73
N LEU A 152 -7.06 -10.05 19.41
CA LEU A 152 -8.09 -10.66 20.25
C LEU A 152 -7.51 -11.26 21.55
N GLN A 153 -6.33 -11.88 21.52
CA GLN A 153 -5.62 -12.36 22.72
C GLN A 153 -5.30 -11.19 23.68
N ALA A 154 -4.85 -10.04 23.16
CA ALA A 154 -4.59 -8.84 23.97
C ALA A 154 -5.86 -8.24 24.61
N LEU A 155 -7.04 -8.56 24.06
CA LEU A 155 -8.36 -8.19 24.60
C LEU A 155 -8.97 -9.30 25.47
N GLY A 156 -8.22 -10.34 25.82
CA GLY A 156 -8.64 -11.41 26.74
C GLY A 156 -9.29 -12.64 26.07
N VAL A 157 -9.39 -12.69 24.74
CA VAL A 157 -9.94 -13.86 24.05
C VAL A 157 -8.98 -15.04 24.12
N ARG A 158 -9.45 -16.18 24.65
CA ARG A 158 -8.68 -17.42 24.65
C ARG A 158 -8.99 -18.23 23.39
N PHE A 159 -7.94 -18.56 22.64
CA PHE A 159 -8.01 -19.46 21.51
C PHE A 159 -7.56 -20.84 21.96
N LEU A 160 -8.35 -21.88 21.65
CA LEU A 160 -8.13 -23.24 22.13
C LEU A 160 -7.86 -24.20 20.97
N ASP A 161 -6.94 -25.15 21.19
CA ASP A 161 -6.70 -26.26 20.28
C ASP A 161 -7.73 -27.41 20.48
N LYS A 162 -7.59 -28.46 19.68
CA LYS A 162 -8.44 -29.67 19.71
C LYS A 162 -8.37 -30.46 21.04
N HIS A 163 -7.37 -30.19 21.88
CA HIS A 163 -7.19 -30.78 23.21
C HIS A 163 -7.70 -29.86 24.33
N GLY A 164 -8.15 -28.64 24.01
CA GLY A 164 -8.56 -27.62 24.97
C GLY A 164 -7.41 -26.81 25.55
N ALA A 165 -6.17 -26.98 25.06
CA ALA A 165 -5.03 -26.17 25.46
C ALA A 165 -5.10 -24.78 24.82
N VAL A 166 -4.69 -23.74 25.57
CA VAL A 166 -4.67 -22.37 25.06
C VAL A 166 -3.52 -22.21 24.06
N LEU A 167 -3.80 -21.67 22.87
CA LEU A 167 -2.76 -21.36 21.89
C LEU A 167 -1.79 -20.30 22.45
N PRO A 168 -0.47 -20.42 22.20
CA PRO A 168 0.51 -19.47 22.71
C PRO A 168 0.19 -18.01 22.34
N ILE A 169 0.42 -17.11 23.29
CA ILE A 169 0.15 -15.68 23.14
C ILE A 169 1.07 -15.09 22.07
N ALA A 170 0.49 -14.29 21.17
CA ALA A 170 1.19 -13.50 20.14
C ALA A 170 2.09 -14.34 19.20
N ALA A 171 1.77 -15.62 18.99
CA ALA A 171 2.60 -16.56 18.21
C ALA A 171 2.35 -16.57 16.69
N GLY A 172 1.77 -15.49 16.15
CA GLY A 172 1.59 -15.27 14.71
C GLY A 172 0.60 -16.21 14.01
N GLY A 173 0.43 -16.01 12.70
CA GLY A 173 -0.55 -16.72 11.88
C GLY A 173 -0.33 -18.24 11.76
N GLY A 174 0.89 -18.72 11.98
CA GLY A 174 1.20 -20.15 12.03
C GLY A 174 0.53 -20.86 13.20
N SER A 175 0.41 -20.20 14.36
CA SER A 175 -0.25 -20.77 15.54
C SER A 175 -1.74 -21.06 15.31
N VAL A 176 -2.39 -20.28 14.44
CA VAL A 176 -3.82 -20.37 14.12
C VAL A 176 -4.15 -21.68 13.37
N LEU A 177 -3.16 -22.36 12.78
CA LEU A 177 -3.32 -23.70 12.23
C LEU A 177 -3.71 -24.76 13.29
N ASN A 178 -3.44 -24.51 14.58
CA ASN A 178 -3.83 -25.41 15.67
C ASN A 178 -5.22 -25.10 16.26
N LEU A 179 -5.86 -23.99 15.88
CA LEU A 179 -7.16 -23.55 16.39
C LEU A 179 -8.28 -24.59 16.18
N ASP A 180 -9.13 -24.72 17.21
CA ASP A 180 -10.38 -25.49 17.22
C ASP A 180 -11.55 -24.64 17.73
N LYS A 181 -11.37 -23.88 18.83
CA LYS A 181 -12.44 -23.08 19.48
C LYS A 181 -11.98 -21.70 19.92
N ILE A 182 -12.90 -20.74 19.95
CA ILE A 182 -12.72 -19.38 20.50
C ILE A 182 -13.53 -19.25 21.80
N CYS A 183 -12.96 -18.61 22.82
CA CYS A 183 -13.59 -18.40 24.13
C CYS A 183 -13.49 -16.92 24.54
N LEU A 184 -14.64 -16.27 24.73
CA LEU A 184 -14.76 -14.85 25.07
C LEU A 184 -14.93 -14.58 26.58
N ARG A 185 -14.73 -15.58 27.46
CA ARG A 185 -15.08 -15.47 28.90
C ARG A 185 -14.32 -14.38 29.66
N ASP A 186 -13.11 -14.07 29.23
CA ASP A 186 -12.22 -13.08 29.85
C ASP A 186 -12.06 -11.82 28.98
N LEU A 187 -12.99 -11.62 28.03
CA LEU A 187 -13.00 -10.46 27.13
C LEU A 187 -13.03 -9.15 27.95
N HIS A 188 -12.27 -8.16 27.48
CA HIS A 188 -12.13 -6.85 28.11
C HIS A 188 -13.50 -6.28 28.55
N PRO A 189 -13.72 -6.00 29.86
CA PRO A 189 -15.07 -5.91 30.43
C PRO A 189 -15.92 -4.79 29.83
N ARG A 190 -15.30 -3.72 29.34
CA ARG A 190 -15.98 -2.62 28.64
C ARG A 190 -16.60 -2.99 27.29
N LEU A 191 -16.17 -4.08 26.65
CA LEU A 191 -16.80 -4.57 25.41
C LEU A 191 -18.17 -5.22 25.69
N GLY A 192 -18.43 -5.61 26.95
CA GLY A 192 -19.67 -6.26 27.36
C GLY A 192 -19.88 -7.62 26.70
N ASP A 193 -21.13 -8.05 26.63
CA ASP A 193 -21.50 -9.17 25.76
C ASP A 193 -21.55 -8.68 24.31
N VAL A 194 -20.51 -8.99 23.53
CA VAL A 194 -20.44 -8.66 22.10
C VAL A 194 -21.50 -9.37 21.23
N LEU A 195 -22.22 -10.36 21.78
CA LEU A 195 -23.32 -11.06 21.13
C LEU A 195 -24.69 -10.43 21.45
N SER A 196 -24.76 -9.55 22.46
CA SER A 196 -25.96 -8.77 22.79
C SER A 196 -26.21 -7.63 21.79
N GLY A 197 -27.45 -7.15 21.71
CA GLY A 197 -27.81 -6.00 20.85
C GLY A 197 -27.39 -4.65 21.41
N ASP A 198 -27.56 -4.45 22.72
CA ASP A 198 -27.31 -3.18 23.42
C ASP A 198 -25.83 -2.99 23.80
N ARG A 199 -24.95 -2.98 22.79
CA ARG A 199 -23.51 -2.90 23.02
C ARG A 199 -23.07 -1.47 23.38
N PRO A 200 -22.36 -1.26 24.50
CA PRO A 200 -21.92 0.07 24.93
C PRO A 200 -20.75 0.63 24.11
N ILE A 201 -20.14 -0.17 23.23
CA ILE A 201 -19.02 0.20 22.37
C ILE A 201 -19.40 -0.02 20.89
N SER A 202 -19.19 0.99 20.06
CA SER A 202 -19.17 0.87 18.60
C SER A 202 -17.74 0.71 18.10
N ILE A 203 -17.47 -0.32 17.29
CA ILE A 203 -16.19 -0.50 16.60
C ILE A 203 -16.43 -0.43 15.10
N GLU A 204 -15.67 0.41 14.41
CA GLU A 204 -15.71 0.59 12.96
C GLU A 204 -14.30 0.37 12.38
N ALA A 205 -14.18 -0.42 11.32
CA ALA A 205 -12.91 -0.73 10.69
C ALA A 205 -12.88 -0.15 9.27
N VAL A 206 -11.92 0.73 8.97
CA VAL A 206 -11.79 1.42 7.68
C VAL A 206 -10.84 0.61 6.79
N CYS A 207 -11.39 -0.13 5.84
CA CYS A 207 -10.68 -1.20 5.13
C CYS A 207 -10.99 -1.26 3.62
N ASN A 208 -10.08 -1.86 2.84
CA ASN A 208 -10.43 -2.27 1.48
C ASN A 208 -11.42 -3.44 1.57
N ILE A 209 -12.64 -3.21 1.09
CA ILE A 209 -13.79 -4.12 1.21
C ILE A 209 -13.69 -5.31 0.23
N GLU A 210 -12.86 -5.21 -0.80
CA GLU A 210 -12.55 -6.29 -1.75
C GLU A 210 -11.75 -7.44 -1.11
N ASN A 211 -11.11 -7.20 0.03
CA ASN A 211 -10.22 -8.17 0.68
C ASN A 211 -11.03 -9.18 1.51
N ILE A 212 -11.11 -10.43 1.05
CA ILE A 212 -11.75 -11.55 1.74
C ILE A 212 -10.73 -12.41 2.51
N LEU A 213 -11.19 -13.14 3.52
CA LEU A 213 -10.36 -13.94 4.42
C LEU A 213 -9.81 -15.21 3.73
N CYS A 214 -10.66 -15.94 3.02
CA CYS A 214 -10.42 -17.33 2.57
C CYS A 214 -10.52 -17.52 1.04
N GLY A 215 -10.16 -18.71 0.58
CA GLY A 215 -10.25 -19.11 -0.83
C GLY A 215 -9.15 -18.54 -1.74
N GLN A 216 -9.33 -18.66 -3.06
CA GLN A 216 -8.32 -18.22 -4.04
C GLN A 216 -8.06 -16.69 -4.02
N GLY A 217 -9.08 -15.89 -3.69
CA GLY A 217 -8.94 -14.45 -3.45
C GLY A 217 -8.58 -14.07 -2.01
N GLY A 218 -8.32 -15.07 -1.15
CA GLY A 218 -8.07 -14.88 0.28
C GLY A 218 -6.80 -14.10 0.58
N VAL A 219 -6.81 -13.33 1.68
CA VAL A 219 -5.71 -12.44 2.08
C VAL A 219 -4.33 -13.11 2.11
N ALA A 220 -4.25 -14.38 2.52
CA ALA A 220 -3.00 -15.12 2.54
C ALA A 220 -2.39 -15.30 1.14
N GLN A 221 -3.22 -15.61 0.15
CA GLN A 221 -2.81 -15.79 -1.25
C GLN A 221 -2.40 -14.46 -1.89
N VAL A 222 -3.22 -13.42 -1.70
CA VAL A 222 -3.04 -12.12 -2.39
C VAL A 222 -1.95 -11.26 -1.74
N TYR A 223 -1.85 -11.26 -0.42
CA TYR A 223 -0.98 -10.33 0.33
C TYR A 223 0.06 -11.02 1.23
N GLY A 224 0.13 -12.34 1.26
CA GLY A 224 1.20 -13.09 1.94
C GLY A 224 2.60 -12.82 1.35
N PRO A 225 2.80 -12.93 0.02
CA PRO A 225 4.13 -12.80 -0.59
C PRO A 225 4.82 -11.45 -0.33
N GLN A 226 4.08 -10.32 -0.40
CA GLN A 226 4.63 -8.99 -0.08
C GLN A 226 5.02 -8.82 1.40
N LYS A 227 4.51 -9.68 2.29
CA LYS A 227 4.88 -9.73 3.72
C LYS A 227 6.01 -10.71 4.01
N GLY A 228 6.60 -11.32 2.97
CA GLY A 228 7.73 -12.27 3.06
C GLY A 228 7.34 -13.75 2.98
N ALA A 229 6.07 -14.10 2.81
CA ALA A 229 5.66 -15.51 2.77
C ALA A 229 6.24 -16.26 1.56
N THR A 230 6.85 -17.43 1.81
CA THR A 230 7.06 -18.45 0.77
C THR A 230 5.73 -19.06 0.32
N GLN A 231 5.71 -19.78 -0.80
CA GLN A 231 4.50 -20.48 -1.27
C GLN A 231 3.94 -21.47 -0.23
N GLU A 232 4.82 -22.18 0.48
CA GLU A 232 4.46 -23.11 1.56
C GLU A 232 3.83 -22.36 2.75
N GLN A 233 4.38 -21.20 3.12
CA GLN A 233 3.82 -20.34 4.16
C GLN A 233 2.48 -19.72 3.74
N VAL A 234 2.31 -19.34 2.46
CA VAL A 234 1.01 -18.87 1.90
C VAL A 234 -0.05 -19.96 2.05
N GLU A 235 0.27 -21.21 1.69
CA GLU A 235 -0.66 -22.33 1.87
C GLU A 235 -0.98 -22.61 3.35
N LEU A 236 0.02 -22.55 4.23
CA LEU A 236 -0.16 -22.73 5.66
C LEU A 236 -1.09 -21.65 6.23
N LEU A 237 -0.83 -20.38 5.90
CA LEU A 237 -1.66 -19.24 6.30
C LEU A 237 -3.08 -19.33 5.74
N SER A 238 -3.25 -19.78 4.49
CA SER A 238 -4.58 -20.02 3.90
C SER A 238 -5.37 -21.05 4.73
N LYS A 239 -4.76 -22.20 5.02
CA LYS A 239 -5.36 -23.28 5.84
C LYS A 239 -5.65 -22.82 7.29
N ALA A 240 -4.86 -21.86 7.81
CA ALA A 240 -5.07 -21.24 9.11
C ALA A 240 -6.23 -20.22 9.10
N MET A 241 -6.38 -19.41 8.05
CA MET A 241 -7.54 -18.53 7.87
C MET A 241 -8.85 -19.35 7.74
N ASP A 242 -8.81 -20.45 6.99
CA ASP A 242 -9.93 -21.41 6.87
C ASP A 242 -10.30 -22.06 8.21
N LYS A 243 -9.36 -22.16 9.16
CA LYS A 243 -9.63 -22.59 10.53
C LYS A 243 -10.25 -21.48 11.38
N LEU A 244 -9.76 -20.25 11.29
CA LEU A 244 -10.32 -19.10 11.99
C LEU A 244 -11.79 -18.89 11.62
N ALA A 245 -12.14 -18.91 10.32
CA ALA A 245 -13.52 -18.76 9.87
C ALA A 245 -14.46 -19.81 10.49
N ARG A 246 -14.04 -21.08 10.49
CA ARG A 246 -14.81 -22.19 11.08
C ARG A 246 -14.93 -22.10 12.61
N ALA A 247 -13.86 -21.73 13.31
CA ALA A 247 -13.86 -21.60 14.76
C ALA A 247 -14.62 -20.36 15.25
N ALA A 248 -14.70 -19.30 14.45
CA ALA A 248 -15.46 -18.08 14.75
C ALA A 248 -16.95 -18.17 14.42
N ARG A 249 -17.36 -19.00 13.44
CA ARG A 249 -18.76 -19.15 13.03
C ARG A 249 -19.76 -19.42 14.18
N PRO A 250 -19.48 -20.27 15.19
CA PRO A 250 -20.35 -20.44 16.35
C PRO A 250 -20.45 -19.19 17.25
N THR A 251 -19.47 -18.30 17.20
CA THR A 251 -19.43 -17.03 17.95
C THR A 251 -20.19 -15.93 17.21
N ILE A 252 -19.92 -15.73 15.92
CA ILE A 252 -20.52 -14.63 15.14
C ILE A 252 -21.85 -14.98 14.46
N GLY A 253 -22.25 -16.26 14.45
CA GLY A 253 -23.52 -16.73 13.88
C GLY A 253 -23.55 -16.93 12.35
N TYR A 254 -22.57 -16.40 11.61
CA TYR A 254 -22.45 -16.53 10.15
C TYR A 254 -21.04 -16.96 9.72
N ASP A 255 -20.84 -17.19 8.43
CA ASP A 255 -19.54 -17.54 7.86
C ASP A 255 -18.80 -16.29 7.35
N MET A 256 -17.62 -16.01 7.93
CA MET A 256 -16.80 -14.84 7.59
C MET A 256 -15.83 -15.06 6.41
N SER A 257 -15.74 -16.29 5.88
CA SER A 257 -14.74 -16.72 4.88
C SER A 257 -14.65 -15.79 3.66
N THR A 258 -15.80 -15.32 3.16
CA THR A 258 -15.94 -14.46 1.98
C THR A 258 -16.64 -13.13 2.28
N THR A 259 -16.85 -12.77 3.55
CA THR A 259 -17.45 -11.49 3.92
C THR A 259 -16.59 -10.32 3.42
N PRO A 260 -17.16 -9.33 2.72
CA PRO A 260 -16.39 -8.19 2.21
C PRO A 260 -15.62 -7.47 3.34
N GLY A 261 -14.32 -7.32 3.15
CA GLY A 261 -13.38 -6.75 4.12
C GLY A 261 -12.83 -7.71 5.19
N SER A 262 -13.29 -8.96 5.28
CA SER A 262 -12.81 -9.89 6.34
C SER A 262 -11.31 -10.22 6.22
N GLY A 263 -10.75 -10.11 5.01
CA GLY A 263 -9.30 -10.22 4.75
C GLY A 263 -8.49 -8.96 5.05
N ALA A 264 -9.11 -7.86 5.49
CA ALA A 264 -8.40 -6.60 5.74
C ALA A 264 -7.21 -6.78 6.69
N SER A 265 -6.08 -6.14 6.37
CA SER A 265 -4.85 -6.13 7.18
C SER A 265 -4.39 -7.50 7.71
N GLY A 266 -4.36 -8.52 6.84
CA GLY A 266 -3.91 -9.87 7.22
C GLY A 266 -4.98 -10.71 7.93
N GLY A 267 -6.25 -10.44 7.65
CA GLY A 267 -7.39 -11.04 8.35
C GLY A 267 -7.74 -10.34 9.67
N LEU A 268 -7.12 -9.20 10.00
CA LEU A 268 -7.54 -8.35 11.12
C LEU A 268 -9.03 -7.96 11.01
N GLY A 269 -9.56 -7.79 9.79
CA GLY A 269 -10.99 -7.59 9.55
C GLY A 269 -11.86 -8.70 10.14
N ALA A 270 -11.49 -9.97 9.92
CA ALA A 270 -12.15 -11.13 10.52
C ALA A 270 -12.06 -11.11 12.06
N GLY A 271 -10.90 -10.78 12.63
CA GLY A 271 -10.76 -10.60 14.08
C GLY A 271 -11.67 -9.49 14.64
N LEU A 272 -11.81 -8.38 13.92
CA LEU A 272 -12.72 -7.29 14.28
C LEU A 272 -14.21 -7.68 14.15
N LEU A 273 -14.57 -8.55 13.20
CA LEU A 273 -15.92 -9.14 13.12
C LEU A 273 -16.26 -10.01 14.34
N VAL A 274 -15.29 -10.66 15.00
CA VAL A 274 -15.51 -11.39 16.28
C VAL A 274 -15.90 -10.44 17.42
N LEU A 275 -15.44 -9.18 17.39
CA LEU A 275 -15.89 -8.12 18.30
C LEU A 275 -17.19 -7.44 17.82
N GLY A 276 -17.81 -7.93 16.75
CA GLY A 276 -19.01 -7.36 16.15
C GLY A 276 -18.80 -6.02 15.44
N ALA A 277 -17.56 -5.68 15.06
CA ALA A 277 -17.25 -4.41 14.40
C ALA A 277 -17.91 -4.27 13.02
N LYS A 278 -18.19 -3.04 12.61
CA LYS A 278 -18.68 -2.71 11.26
C LYS A 278 -17.49 -2.47 10.34
N LEU A 279 -17.29 -3.33 9.34
CA LEU A 279 -16.31 -3.09 8.28
C LEU A 279 -16.85 -2.04 7.31
N ARG A 280 -16.07 -0.99 7.04
CA ARG A 280 -16.48 0.17 6.23
C ARG A 280 -15.51 0.39 5.06
N PRO A 281 -16.03 0.62 3.83
CA PRO A 281 -15.19 1.01 2.70
C PRO A 281 -14.45 2.33 2.96
N ARG A 282 -13.18 2.37 2.55
CA ARG A 282 -12.25 3.51 2.73
C ARG A 282 -12.84 4.83 2.26
N ALA A 283 -13.36 4.87 1.03
CA ALA A 283 -13.93 6.07 0.43
C ALA A 283 -15.02 6.71 1.32
N ALA A 284 -15.97 5.90 1.83
CA ALA A 284 -17.06 6.38 2.66
C ALA A 284 -16.60 6.93 4.03
N ALA A 285 -15.53 6.40 4.62
CA ALA A 285 -14.94 6.95 5.84
C ALA A 285 -14.16 8.25 5.57
N ILE A 286 -13.52 8.35 4.41
CA ILE A 286 -12.78 9.55 3.98
C ILE A 286 -13.73 10.71 3.67
N ASP A 287 -14.89 10.43 3.06
CA ASP A 287 -15.95 11.42 2.87
C ASP A 287 -16.51 11.94 4.20
N GLU A 288 -16.87 11.04 5.13
CA GLU A 288 -17.42 11.40 6.45
C GLU A 288 -16.45 12.25 7.29
N HIS A 289 -15.14 12.07 7.14
CA HIS A 289 -14.17 12.66 8.05
C HIS A 289 -13.33 13.79 7.44
N PHE A 290 -12.93 13.69 6.18
CA PHE A 290 -12.03 14.62 5.48
C PHE A 290 -12.73 15.47 4.39
N GLN A 291 -14.06 15.35 4.24
CA GLN A 291 -14.87 16.14 3.30
C GLN A 291 -14.39 16.02 1.83
N LEU A 292 -13.81 14.88 1.44
CA LEU A 292 -13.18 14.71 0.12
C LEU A 292 -14.15 14.97 -1.04
N GLN A 293 -15.43 14.63 -0.90
CA GLN A 293 -16.44 14.99 -1.89
C GLN A 293 -16.62 16.51 -2.05
N GLU A 294 -16.62 17.30 -0.96
CA GLU A 294 -16.73 18.77 -1.04
C GLU A 294 -15.48 19.38 -1.69
N VAL A 295 -14.30 18.81 -1.41
CA VAL A 295 -13.05 19.19 -2.08
C VAL A 295 -13.15 18.93 -3.59
N LEU A 296 -13.60 17.74 -3.98
CA LEU A 296 -13.63 17.33 -5.39
C LEU A 296 -14.75 18.01 -6.19
N ASN A 297 -15.83 18.46 -5.55
CA ASN A 297 -16.89 19.26 -6.17
C ASN A 297 -16.45 20.67 -6.59
N HIS A 298 -15.29 21.16 -6.15
CA HIS A 298 -14.71 22.40 -6.65
C HIS A 298 -14.18 22.22 -8.09
N PRO A 299 -14.32 23.20 -8.99
CA PRO A 299 -13.75 23.11 -10.34
C PRO A 299 -12.21 23.10 -10.29
N TRP A 300 -11.62 21.94 -10.56
CA TRP A 300 -10.18 21.75 -10.73
C TRP A 300 -9.87 21.57 -12.21
N ASP A 301 -8.85 22.25 -12.73
CA ASP A 301 -8.33 21.98 -14.07
C ASP A 301 -7.51 20.68 -14.06
N ILE A 302 -6.70 20.50 -12.99
CA ILE A 302 -5.77 19.37 -12.85
C ILE A 302 -5.81 18.83 -11.42
N VAL A 303 -5.83 17.50 -11.27
CA VAL A 303 -5.62 16.80 -10.00
C VAL A 303 -4.35 15.96 -10.07
N PHE A 304 -3.35 16.29 -9.26
CA PHE A 304 -2.19 15.43 -9.05
C PHE A 304 -2.47 14.45 -7.89
N THR A 305 -2.18 13.18 -8.11
CA THR A 305 -2.21 12.12 -7.09
C THR A 305 -0.92 11.29 -7.15
N ALA A 306 -0.67 10.45 -6.15
CA ALA A 306 0.52 9.63 -6.08
C ALA A 306 0.30 8.36 -5.25
N GLU A 307 0.96 7.27 -5.65
CA GLU A 307 1.02 6.02 -4.89
C GLU A 307 2.33 5.25 -5.11
N GLY A 308 2.60 4.26 -4.26
CA GLY A 308 3.83 3.45 -4.33
C GLY A 308 3.98 2.61 -5.61
N ALA A 309 2.89 1.99 -6.11
CA ALA A 309 2.93 1.15 -7.30
C ALA A 309 1.58 1.07 -8.03
N LEU A 310 1.54 1.46 -9.30
CA LEU A 310 0.34 1.51 -10.14
C LEU A 310 0.18 0.23 -10.96
N ASP A 311 -0.97 -0.43 -10.86
CA ASP A 311 -1.21 -1.79 -11.37
C ASP A 311 -2.72 -2.13 -11.47
N HIS A 312 -3.02 -3.36 -11.90
CA HIS A 312 -4.39 -3.91 -11.94
C HIS A 312 -5.12 -4.03 -10.57
N GLN A 313 -4.45 -3.78 -9.44
CA GLN A 313 -5.10 -3.68 -8.11
C GLN A 313 -5.45 -2.23 -7.77
N SER A 314 -4.89 -1.26 -8.50
CA SER A 314 -5.08 0.18 -8.25
C SER A 314 -6.48 0.66 -8.61
N THR A 315 -7.12 -0.05 -9.54
CA THR A 315 -8.54 0.08 -9.88
C THR A 315 -9.47 -0.54 -8.81
N LYS A 316 -8.94 -1.46 -7.98
CA LYS A 316 -9.68 -2.29 -7.01
C LYS A 316 -9.61 -1.75 -5.58
N GLY A 317 -10.13 -0.54 -5.39
CA GLY A 317 -10.33 0.05 -4.05
C GLY A 317 -9.10 0.73 -3.44
N LYS A 318 -8.10 1.12 -4.25
CA LYS A 318 -7.12 2.14 -3.85
C LYS A 318 -7.68 3.55 -4.07
N MET A 319 -7.18 4.52 -3.30
CA MET A 319 -7.66 5.89 -3.40
C MET A 319 -7.28 6.60 -4.70
N THR A 320 -6.19 6.21 -5.37
CA THR A 320 -5.80 6.72 -6.69
C THR A 320 -6.95 6.64 -7.71
N GLY A 321 -7.59 5.47 -7.83
CA GLY A 321 -8.70 5.25 -8.74
C GLY A 321 -9.99 5.97 -8.30
N GLU A 322 -10.24 6.05 -7.00
CA GLU A 322 -11.44 6.75 -6.48
C GLU A 322 -11.36 8.27 -6.67
N ILE A 323 -10.19 8.86 -6.41
CA ILE A 323 -9.90 10.27 -6.70
C ILE A 323 -10.01 10.51 -8.21
N ALA A 324 -9.47 9.61 -9.03
CA ALA A 324 -9.52 9.72 -10.49
C ALA A 324 -10.95 9.73 -11.04
N ARG A 325 -11.79 8.77 -10.61
CA ARG A 325 -13.20 8.68 -11.04
C ARG A 325 -13.97 9.94 -10.72
N ARG A 326 -13.86 10.42 -9.47
CA ARG A 326 -14.60 11.59 -8.97
C ARG A 326 -14.11 12.90 -9.58
N ALA A 327 -12.79 13.08 -9.72
CA ALA A 327 -12.22 14.26 -10.38
C ALA A 327 -12.60 14.32 -11.87
N ARG A 328 -12.55 13.19 -12.59
CA ARG A 328 -13.01 13.11 -13.98
C ARG A 328 -14.51 13.40 -14.12
N ALA A 329 -15.34 12.98 -13.16
CA ALA A 329 -16.76 13.29 -13.15
C ALA A 329 -17.07 14.80 -13.05
N GLN A 330 -16.12 15.60 -12.53
CA GLN A 330 -16.17 17.07 -12.50
C GLN A 330 -15.36 17.72 -13.64
N GLY A 331 -14.88 16.94 -14.61
CA GLY A 331 -14.16 17.41 -15.80
C GLY A 331 -12.64 17.60 -15.63
N ALA A 332 -12.09 17.37 -14.43
CA ALA A 332 -10.68 17.62 -14.14
C ALA A 332 -9.74 16.57 -14.77
N TYR A 333 -8.56 17.00 -15.24
CA TYR A 333 -7.53 16.08 -15.74
C TYR A 333 -6.69 15.50 -14.60
N VAL A 334 -6.58 14.18 -14.53
CA VAL A 334 -5.97 13.48 -13.38
C VAL A 334 -4.60 12.93 -13.74
N ILE A 335 -3.58 13.26 -12.94
CA ILE A 335 -2.19 12.87 -13.18
C ILE A 335 -1.64 12.10 -11.98
N ALA A 336 -1.25 10.84 -12.18
CA ALA A 336 -0.68 9.98 -11.14
C ALA A 336 0.86 9.92 -11.21
N LEU A 337 1.53 10.29 -10.12
CA LEU A 337 2.99 10.21 -9.95
C LEU A 337 3.33 9.00 -9.09
N VAL A 338 3.94 7.97 -9.66
CA VAL A 338 3.97 6.63 -9.02
C VAL A 338 5.37 6.07 -8.86
N GLY A 339 5.62 5.34 -7.76
CA GLY A 339 6.93 4.72 -7.52
C GLY A 339 7.28 3.70 -8.60
N THR A 340 6.43 2.68 -8.75
CA THR A 340 6.56 1.62 -9.76
C THR A 340 5.36 1.63 -10.72
N ILE A 341 5.60 1.34 -12.01
CA ILE A 341 4.56 1.02 -12.98
C ILE A 341 4.53 -0.52 -13.13
N GLY A 342 3.46 -1.14 -12.66
CA GLY A 342 3.26 -2.59 -12.62
C GLY A 342 2.49 -3.15 -13.82
N LYS A 343 2.19 -4.46 -13.75
CA LYS A 343 1.45 -5.16 -14.80
C LYS A 343 0.04 -4.59 -14.96
N SER A 344 -0.33 -4.33 -16.22
CA SER A 344 -1.64 -3.80 -16.64
C SER A 344 -2.02 -2.44 -16.01
N ALA A 345 -1.05 -1.60 -15.66
CA ALA A 345 -1.27 -0.25 -15.15
C ALA A 345 -2.21 0.61 -16.05
N ASN A 346 -2.19 0.40 -17.37
CA ASN A 346 -3.10 1.07 -18.32
C ASN A 346 -4.60 0.89 -18.00
N SER A 347 -4.99 -0.07 -17.17
CA SER A 347 -6.39 -0.20 -16.72
C SER A 347 -6.93 1.04 -15.99
N VAL A 348 -6.06 1.82 -15.34
CA VAL A 348 -6.46 3.04 -14.60
C VAL A 348 -6.95 4.19 -15.49
N TYR A 349 -6.73 4.13 -16.81
CA TYR A 349 -7.33 5.08 -17.76
C TYR A 349 -8.87 4.97 -17.77
N GLY A 350 -9.41 3.76 -17.51
CA GLY A 350 -10.87 3.55 -17.37
C GLY A 350 -11.45 4.17 -16.10
N ASP A 351 -10.67 4.19 -15.01
CA ASP A 351 -11.00 4.92 -13.77
C ASP A 351 -10.76 6.44 -13.90
N GLY A 352 -10.40 6.94 -15.07
CA GLY A 352 -10.33 8.37 -15.35
C GLY A 352 -8.99 9.04 -15.08
N VAL A 353 -7.94 8.27 -14.73
CA VAL A 353 -6.57 8.79 -14.80
C VAL A 353 -6.32 9.26 -16.23
N SER A 354 -5.83 10.48 -16.41
CA SER A 354 -5.58 11.08 -17.73
C SER A 354 -4.14 10.85 -18.18
N ALA A 355 -3.20 10.82 -17.24
CA ALA A 355 -1.82 10.40 -17.45
C ALA A 355 -1.21 9.82 -16.17
N PHE A 356 -0.20 8.95 -16.30
CA PHE A 356 0.65 8.56 -15.18
C PHE A 356 2.12 8.51 -15.59
N THR A 357 3.01 8.68 -14.63
CA THR A 357 4.46 8.58 -14.85
C THR A 357 5.19 8.06 -13.60
N SER A 358 6.36 7.45 -13.79
CA SER A 358 7.21 7.04 -12.68
C SER A 358 7.90 8.26 -12.05
N ILE A 359 8.12 8.22 -10.73
CA ILE A 359 8.96 9.21 -10.05
C ILE A 359 10.46 9.05 -10.37
N LEU A 360 10.86 7.84 -10.79
CA LEU A 360 12.24 7.50 -11.10
C LEU A 360 12.70 8.21 -12.39
N ASP A 361 13.93 8.71 -12.41
CA ASP A 361 14.59 9.29 -13.59
C ASP A 361 15.75 8.44 -14.13
N SER A 362 16.15 7.42 -13.38
CA SER A 362 17.33 6.61 -13.64
C SER A 362 17.17 5.20 -13.06
N PRO A 363 17.87 4.18 -13.58
CA PRO A 363 17.93 2.86 -12.95
C PRO A 363 18.63 2.95 -11.58
N ILE A 364 17.89 2.66 -10.51
CA ILE A 364 18.31 2.83 -9.12
C ILE A 364 17.82 1.64 -8.28
N SER A 365 18.46 1.33 -7.15
CA SER A 365 17.97 0.25 -6.28
C SER A 365 16.68 0.67 -5.58
N LEU A 366 15.82 -0.31 -5.25
CA LEU A 366 14.57 -0.05 -4.51
C LEU A 366 14.84 0.63 -3.16
N ARG A 367 15.97 0.34 -2.51
CA ARG A 367 16.34 1.02 -1.27
C ARG A 367 16.60 2.50 -1.53
N ASP A 368 17.54 2.80 -2.42
CA ASP A 368 17.98 4.18 -2.64
C ASP A 368 16.85 5.04 -3.24
N ALA A 369 15.92 4.42 -3.99
CA ALA A 369 14.69 5.05 -4.46
C ALA A 369 13.72 5.42 -3.33
N MET A 370 13.61 4.58 -2.29
CA MET A 370 12.77 4.86 -1.11
C MET A 370 13.43 5.89 -0.18
N ASP A 371 14.75 5.78 0.01
CA ASP A 371 15.56 6.69 0.82
C ASP A 371 15.62 8.12 0.18
N GLN A 372 15.50 8.22 -1.15
CA GLN A 372 15.50 9.50 -1.91
C GLN A 372 14.13 9.94 -2.43
N ALA A 373 13.04 9.26 -2.06
CA ALA A 373 11.73 9.42 -2.68
C ALA A 373 11.19 10.87 -2.69
N ALA A 374 11.46 11.65 -1.64
CA ALA A 374 11.05 13.07 -1.56
C ALA A 374 11.67 13.91 -2.69
N GLY A 375 12.95 13.67 -3.00
CA GLY A 375 13.65 14.32 -4.11
C GLY A 375 13.11 13.87 -5.46
N LEU A 376 12.97 12.55 -5.64
CA LEU A 376 12.46 11.94 -6.87
C LEU A 376 11.04 12.41 -7.19
N LEU A 377 10.12 12.41 -6.22
CA LEU A 377 8.74 12.88 -6.37
C LEU A 377 8.67 14.39 -6.66
N THR A 378 9.49 15.21 -5.99
CA THR A 378 9.58 16.65 -6.28
C THR A 378 10.01 16.90 -7.73
N CYS A 379 11.07 16.22 -8.17
CA CYS A 379 11.56 16.33 -9.55
C CYS A 379 10.58 15.75 -10.58
N ALA A 380 9.85 14.68 -10.24
CA ALA A 380 8.83 14.11 -11.10
C ALA A 380 7.62 15.04 -11.29
N ALA A 381 7.13 15.66 -10.21
CA ALA A 381 6.07 16.66 -10.29
C ALA A 381 6.50 17.87 -11.15
N GLU A 382 7.74 18.34 -10.99
CA GLU A 382 8.32 19.39 -11.84
C GLU A 382 8.37 18.98 -13.32
N ARG A 383 8.97 17.81 -13.65
CA ARG A 383 9.09 17.29 -15.02
C ARG A 383 7.70 17.19 -15.68
N THR A 384 6.72 16.65 -14.96
CA THR A 384 5.35 16.50 -15.44
C THR A 384 4.65 17.85 -15.66
N MET A 385 4.79 18.80 -14.73
CA MET A 385 4.23 20.14 -14.89
C MET A 385 4.86 20.89 -16.07
N ARG A 386 6.15 20.69 -16.36
CA ARG A 386 6.79 21.22 -17.58
C ARG A 386 6.15 20.67 -18.86
N VAL A 387 5.80 19.38 -18.91
CA VAL A 387 5.09 18.78 -20.06
C VAL A 387 3.68 19.35 -20.22
N VAL A 388 2.93 19.51 -19.11
CA VAL A 388 1.62 20.17 -19.12
C VAL A 388 1.72 21.61 -19.64
N LEU A 389 2.71 22.38 -19.20
CA LEU A 389 2.96 23.75 -19.68
C LEU A 389 3.30 23.81 -21.17
N VAL A 390 3.96 22.80 -21.74
CA VAL A 390 4.17 22.69 -23.19
C VAL A 390 2.82 22.49 -23.91
N GLY A 391 1.98 21.57 -23.43
CA GLY A 391 0.64 21.34 -23.99
C GLY A 391 -0.24 22.60 -23.98
N LEU A 392 -0.29 23.30 -22.84
CA LEU A 392 -1.02 24.57 -22.70
C LEU A 392 -0.49 25.65 -23.66
N ARG A 393 0.83 25.77 -23.81
CA ARG A 393 1.47 26.73 -24.73
C ARG A 393 1.28 26.40 -26.22
N LEU A 394 1.06 25.13 -26.57
CA LEU A 394 0.69 24.72 -27.93
C LEU A 394 -0.78 25.07 -28.21
N ASN A 395 -1.70 24.77 -27.29
CA ASN A 395 -3.12 25.12 -27.44
C ASN A 395 -3.34 26.65 -27.58
N LEU A 396 -2.54 27.46 -26.87
CA LEU A 396 -2.51 28.93 -27.00
C LEU A 396 -1.90 29.46 -28.32
N ARG A 397 -1.32 28.59 -29.16
CA ARG A 397 -0.86 28.92 -30.52
C ARG A 397 -1.87 28.45 -31.58
N ASP A 398 -2.44 27.26 -31.39
CA ASP A 398 -3.37 26.64 -32.32
C ASP A 398 -4.72 27.38 -32.43
N THR A 399 -5.03 28.35 -31.55
CA THR A 399 -6.14 29.29 -31.75
C THR A 399 -6.03 30.14 -33.02
N ALA A 400 -4.87 30.12 -33.71
CA ALA A 400 -4.71 30.68 -35.05
C ALA A 400 -4.99 29.67 -36.20
N HIS A 401 -4.66 28.38 -36.01
CA HIS A 401 -4.86 27.25 -36.94
C HIS A 401 -4.74 25.93 -36.16
N ASN A 402 -5.78 25.10 -36.11
CA ASN A 402 -5.80 23.89 -35.27
C ASN A 402 -6.04 22.58 -36.08
N PRO A 403 -5.01 21.74 -36.31
CA PRO A 403 -5.15 20.42 -36.92
C PRO A 403 -5.49 19.30 -35.92
N LEU A 404 -5.44 19.58 -34.61
CA LEU A 404 -5.65 18.63 -33.51
C LEU A 404 -7.11 18.47 -33.08
N SER A 405 -8.06 19.08 -33.79
CA SER A 405 -9.51 18.84 -33.66
C SER A 405 -9.96 17.38 -33.92
N ARG A 406 -9.01 16.50 -34.28
CA ARG A 406 -9.18 15.04 -34.42
C ARG A 406 -8.21 14.21 -33.55
N ALA A 407 -7.54 14.82 -32.58
CA ALA A 407 -6.88 14.04 -31.52
C ALA A 407 -7.96 13.24 -30.77
N LYS A 408 -7.75 11.93 -30.55
CA LYS A 408 -8.74 11.07 -29.89
C LYS A 408 -9.06 11.62 -28.49
N THR A 409 -10.27 12.13 -28.31
CA THR A 409 -10.87 12.37 -27.00
C THR A 409 -11.07 11.03 -26.30
N TYR A 410 -10.85 10.97 -24.99
CA TYR A 410 -10.93 9.73 -24.21
C TYR A 410 -12.37 9.21 -24.10
N GLY A 411 -12.77 8.42 -25.09
CA GLY A 411 -14.05 7.74 -25.25
C GLY A 411 -14.02 6.65 -26.34
N ASP A 412 -13.10 6.74 -27.31
CA ASP A 412 -12.77 5.66 -28.23
C ASP A 412 -12.07 4.48 -27.51
N GLU A 413 -12.84 3.49 -27.06
CA GLU A 413 -12.28 2.20 -26.66
C GLU A 413 -11.55 1.52 -27.84
N PRO A 414 -10.45 0.78 -27.59
CA PRO A 414 -9.92 -0.15 -28.56
C PRO A 414 -10.89 -1.34 -28.67
N GLN A 415 -11.84 -1.24 -29.60
CA GLN A 415 -12.69 -2.35 -30.03
C GLN A 415 -11.84 -3.63 -30.19
N PRO A 416 -12.24 -4.77 -29.58
CA PRO A 416 -11.51 -6.01 -29.76
C PRO A 416 -11.50 -6.37 -31.25
N VAL A 417 -10.33 -6.79 -31.76
CA VAL A 417 -10.15 -7.07 -33.19
C VAL A 417 -10.91 -8.33 -33.59
N LEU A 418 -12.20 -8.17 -33.84
CA LEU A 418 -13.05 -9.17 -34.46
C LEU A 418 -12.54 -9.41 -35.89
N VAL A 419 -11.93 -10.57 -36.10
CA VAL A 419 -11.56 -11.06 -37.45
C VAL A 419 -12.83 -11.49 -38.17
N SER A 420 -13.59 -10.50 -38.65
CA SER A 420 -14.83 -10.70 -39.39
C SER A 420 -14.55 -11.15 -40.82
N GLY A 421 -14.32 -12.46 -41.00
CA GLY A 421 -14.42 -13.08 -42.31
C GLY A 421 -15.81 -12.82 -42.90
N ARG A 422 -15.89 -12.32 -44.13
CA ARG A 422 -17.18 -12.11 -44.81
C ARG A 422 -17.76 -13.45 -45.25
N ASN A 423 -18.94 -13.79 -44.75
CA ASN A 423 -19.70 -14.93 -45.26
C ASN A 423 -20.11 -14.72 -46.74
N GLY A 424 -20.04 -15.79 -47.52
CA GLY A 424 -20.69 -15.90 -48.82
C GLY A 424 -21.76 -16.98 -48.78
N THR A 425 -23.02 -16.58 -48.99
CA THR A 425 -24.14 -17.36 -49.56
C THR A 425 -24.57 -18.71 -48.94
N HIS A 426 -25.80 -18.67 -48.39
CA HIS A 426 -26.90 -19.65 -48.52
C HIS A 426 -26.93 -21.00 -47.73
N GLU A 427 -28.02 -21.11 -46.97
CA GLU A 427 -28.98 -22.23 -46.86
C GLU A 427 -28.73 -23.51 -46.03
N SER A 428 -29.62 -23.64 -45.03
CA SER A 428 -30.48 -24.81 -44.72
C SER A 428 -30.22 -25.65 -43.46
N GLN A 429 -31.18 -25.47 -42.52
CA GLN A 429 -31.85 -26.48 -41.68
C GLN A 429 -31.07 -27.55 -40.86
N SER A 430 -31.31 -27.47 -39.54
CA SER A 430 -31.71 -28.56 -38.63
C SER A 430 -30.67 -29.33 -37.78
N ASN A 431 -30.87 -29.19 -36.46
CA ASN A 431 -31.02 -30.25 -35.44
C ASN A 431 -29.87 -31.16 -34.95
N TYR A 432 -29.86 -31.30 -33.61
CA TYR A 432 -29.42 -32.42 -32.75
C TYR A 432 -27.92 -32.76 -32.54
N SER A 433 -27.46 -32.33 -31.35
CA SER A 433 -26.79 -33.10 -30.29
C SER A 433 -25.44 -33.83 -30.48
N ASN A 434 -24.54 -33.56 -29.53
CA ASN A 434 -23.58 -34.47 -28.87
C ASN A 434 -22.72 -35.43 -29.72
N GLY A 435 -21.42 -35.13 -29.83
CA GLY A 435 -20.39 -36.11 -30.21
C GLY A 435 -19.00 -35.72 -29.68
N ILE A 436 -18.36 -36.60 -28.91
CA ILE A 436 -16.98 -36.42 -28.42
C ILE A 436 -16.04 -37.35 -29.20
N LYS A 437 -14.94 -36.81 -29.76
CA LYS A 437 -13.59 -37.45 -29.76
C LYS A 437 -12.49 -36.53 -30.33
N PRO A 438 -11.24 -36.62 -29.83
CA PRO A 438 -10.06 -35.98 -30.40
C PRO A 438 -9.28 -36.93 -31.34
N ILE A 439 -8.30 -36.40 -32.10
CA ILE A 439 -7.27 -37.17 -32.82
C ILE A 439 -6.00 -36.31 -33.03
N ASN A 440 -4.84 -36.96 -33.18
CA ASN A 440 -3.50 -36.37 -33.40
C ASN A 440 -3.12 -36.36 -34.90
N ASP A 441 -1.82 -36.15 -35.19
CA ASP A 441 -1.13 -36.37 -36.49
C ASP A 441 -1.47 -35.38 -37.62
N LEU A 442 -0.56 -35.01 -38.56
CA LEU A 442 0.88 -35.31 -38.77
C LEU A 442 1.69 -33.99 -38.91
N GLY A 443 3.02 -33.96 -38.90
CA GLY A 443 3.97 -35.09 -38.86
C GLY A 443 4.68 -35.41 -40.19
N SER A 444 4.85 -34.46 -41.11
CA SER A 444 5.56 -34.69 -42.39
C SER A 444 6.32 -33.46 -42.93
N TYR A 445 7.21 -33.70 -43.90
CA TYR A 445 8.06 -32.73 -44.62
C TYR A 445 9.18 -32.02 -43.85
N LEU A 446 10.23 -32.81 -43.54
CA LEU A 446 11.62 -32.34 -43.55
C LEU A 446 12.45 -33.20 -44.53
N GLY A 447 13.42 -32.57 -45.20
CA GLY A 447 14.25 -33.17 -46.25
C GLY A 447 13.87 -32.67 -47.65
N GLN A 448 14.80 -32.27 -48.52
CA GLN A 448 16.27 -32.21 -48.41
C GLN A 448 16.79 -31.01 -49.22
N LEU A 449 17.93 -30.42 -48.83
CA LEU A 449 19.02 -29.98 -49.74
C LEU A 449 20.17 -29.29 -48.99
N SER A 450 21.39 -29.51 -49.49
CA SER A 450 22.63 -28.85 -49.10
C SER A 450 23.63 -29.04 -50.27
N HIS A 451 24.67 -28.22 -50.49
CA HIS A 451 25.23 -27.11 -49.70
C HIS A 451 25.28 -25.83 -50.62
N ASP A 452 26.08 -24.76 -50.47
CA ASP A 452 27.13 -24.43 -49.49
C ASP A 452 27.42 -22.92 -49.40
N GLN A 453 28.18 -22.54 -48.35
CA GLN A 453 28.87 -21.25 -48.15
C GLN A 453 27.96 -19.99 -48.04
N PRO A 454 28.45 -18.84 -47.51
CA PRO A 454 28.60 -18.72 -46.05
C PRO A 454 28.06 -17.42 -45.40
N HIS A 455 27.56 -17.58 -44.17
CA HIS A 455 27.46 -16.64 -43.04
C HIS A 455 27.47 -15.10 -43.24
N THR A 456 26.45 -14.44 -42.67
CA THR A 456 26.47 -13.01 -42.32
C THR A 456 27.09 -12.75 -40.94
N SER A 457 27.56 -11.52 -40.70
CA SER A 457 28.41 -11.13 -39.57
C SER A 457 27.76 -11.20 -38.17
N ALA A 458 26.43 -11.12 -38.08
CA ALA A 458 25.70 -10.96 -36.82
C ALA A 458 25.88 -12.12 -35.82
N GLN A 459 26.10 -13.35 -36.29
CA GLN A 459 26.23 -14.52 -35.41
C GLN A 459 27.57 -14.56 -34.66
N ARG A 460 28.66 -14.00 -35.23
CA ARG A 460 29.97 -13.98 -34.55
C ARG A 460 29.99 -13.02 -33.36
N GLN A 461 29.48 -11.80 -33.54
CA GLN A 461 29.41 -10.81 -32.45
C GLN A 461 28.60 -11.28 -31.25
N ARG A 462 27.53 -12.06 -31.49
CA ARG A 462 26.70 -12.63 -30.41
C ARG A 462 27.45 -13.62 -29.54
N LEU A 463 28.14 -14.59 -30.14
CA LEU A 463 28.93 -15.60 -29.41
C LEU A 463 30.13 -14.96 -28.66
N GLU A 464 30.71 -13.90 -29.23
CA GLU A 464 31.81 -13.19 -28.58
C GLU A 464 31.37 -12.40 -27.33
N LEU A 465 30.11 -11.95 -27.27
CA LEU A 465 29.49 -11.34 -26.09
C LEU A 465 29.06 -12.38 -25.06
N GLU A 466 28.42 -13.47 -25.48
CA GLU A 466 27.96 -14.55 -24.59
C GLU A 466 29.13 -15.26 -23.86
N SER A 467 30.34 -15.26 -24.43
CA SER A 467 31.55 -15.80 -23.77
C SER A 467 32.13 -14.93 -22.65
N LYS A 468 31.90 -13.61 -22.66
CA LYS A 468 32.58 -12.64 -21.76
C LYS A 468 31.84 -12.37 -20.43
N LEU A 469 30.67 -12.98 -20.21
CA LEU A 469 29.78 -12.70 -19.07
C LEU A 469 29.66 -13.81 -18.01
N ARG A 470 30.53 -14.83 -18.02
CA ARG A 470 30.56 -15.86 -16.97
C ARG A 470 31.26 -15.35 -15.70
N ILE A 471 30.47 -14.86 -14.75
CA ILE A 471 30.92 -14.54 -13.39
C ILE A 471 31.22 -15.85 -12.64
N THR A 472 32.47 -16.03 -12.21
CA THR A 472 32.93 -17.20 -11.44
C THR A 472 32.76 -16.95 -9.92
N PRO A 473 32.22 -17.90 -9.14
CA PRO A 473 32.14 -17.74 -7.68
C PRO A 473 33.52 -17.84 -7.01
N LEU A 474 33.79 -16.95 -6.06
CA LEU A 474 35.05 -16.95 -5.28
C LEU A 474 35.03 -18.00 -4.14
N PRO A 475 36.12 -18.73 -3.90
CA PRO A 475 36.23 -19.65 -2.75
C PRO A 475 36.27 -18.94 -1.40
N LYS A 476 35.90 -19.66 -0.33
CA LYS A 476 35.94 -19.15 1.05
C LYS A 476 37.37 -19.06 1.59
N GLY A 477 37.78 -17.85 1.95
CA GLY A 477 38.64 -17.58 3.11
C GLY A 477 40.15 -17.80 2.98
N THR A 478 40.91 -16.69 3.03
CA THR A 478 42.02 -16.51 3.98
C THR A 478 42.25 -15.00 4.16
N MET A 479 42.35 -14.55 5.41
CA MET A 479 42.56 -13.14 5.74
C MET A 479 44.05 -12.79 5.68
N ARG A 480 44.44 -11.82 4.86
CA ARG A 480 45.71 -11.09 4.98
C ARG A 480 45.51 -9.61 4.75
N ILE A 481 45.96 -8.81 5.71
CA ILE A 481 46.06 -7.36 5.60
C ILE A 481 47.39 -7.06 4.92
N ILE A 482 47.37 -6.28 3.83
CA ILE A 482 48.54 -5.55 3.34
C ILE A 482 48.08 -4.11 3.08
N ASP A 483 48.70 -3.18 3.78
CA ASP A 483 48.51 -1.74 3.65
C ASP A 483 49.49 -1.20 2.59
N MET A 484 49.06 -0.26 1.74
CA MET A 484 49.93 0.52 0.86
C MET A 484 49.33 1.90 0.63
N ASN A 485 50.01 2.92 1.17
CA ASN A 485 49.57 4.31 1.10
C ASN A 485 50.80 5.24 0.91
N THR A 486 51.10 5.58 -0.33
CA THR A 486 52.17 6.49 -0.78
C THR A 486 51.65 7.25 -2.03
N HIS A 487 51.92 8.53 -2.30
CA HIS A 487 52.86 9.53 -1.77
C HIS A 487 52.11 10.87 -1.49
N THR A 488 52.28 11.56 -0.36
CA THR A 488 53.21 12.72 -0.10
C THR A 488 53.20 13.84 -1.16
N HIS A 489 53.07 15.14 -0.83
CA HIS A 489 53.88 15.89 0.17
C HIS A 489 53.19 17.03 0.96
N HIS A 490 53.98 17.55 1.93
CA HIS A 490 53.91 18.68 2.88
C HIS A 490 53.23 20.01 2.43
N ALA A 491 52.93 20.99 3.30
CA ALA A 491 53.43 21.30 4.66
C ALA A 491 52.28 21.82 5.58
N ALA A 492 52.11 21.39 6.84
CA ALA A 492 52.91 21.57 8.06
C ALA A 492 52.78 22.95 8.76
N PHE A 493 52.04 22.99 9.88
CA PHE A 493 52.33 23.86 11.05
C PHE A 493 51.75 23.22 12.33
N SER A 494 52.25 23.62 13.51
CA SER A 494 52.20 22.81 14.75
C SER A 494 51.03 23.11 15.71
N LYS A 495 50.57 22.08 16.43
CA LYS A 495 49.80 22.22 17.69
C LYS A 495 50.73 22.36 18.90
N ARG A 496 50.30 23.13 19.92
CA ARG A 496 50.69 22.95 21.32
C ARG A 496 49.43 22.78 22.20
N ARG A 497 49.58 22.11 23.35
CA ARG A 497 48.55 21.93 24.40
C ARG A 497 49.00 22.63 25.69
N SER A 498 48.11 23.40 26.30
CA SER A 498 48.06 23.72 27.75
C SER A 498 46.80 24.58 27.95
N ALA A 499 45.74 24.09 28.60
CA ALA A 499 45.54 24.03 30.06
C ALA A 499 44.89 25.33 30.61
N SER A 500 43.85 25.17 31.45
CA SER A 500 43.22 26.22 32.24
C SER A 500 43.95 26.40 33.59
N PRO A 501 43.67 27.43 34.43
CA PRO A 501 42.44 27.48 35.24
C PRO A 501 41.91 28.92 35.54
N SER A 502 41.00 29.02 36.53
CA SER A 502 40.40 30.23 37.14
C SER A 502 39.41 31.04 36.28
N GLY A 503 38.42 31.74 36.85
CA GLY A 503 37.97 31.76 38.27
C GLY A 503 37.30 33.10 38.65
N HIS A 504 36.46 33.08 39.70
CA HIS A 504 35.62 34.19 40.20
C HIS A 504 34.35 34.51 39.36
N LEU A 505 33.23 34.97 39.93
CA LEU A 505 32.90 35.28 41.34
C LEU A 505 31.43 34.95 41.69
N LEU A 506 31.13 34.80 42.98
CA LEU A 506 29.81 34.54 43.58
C LEU A 506 29.20 35.83 44.14
N ASN A 507 27.86 35.95 44.10
CA ASN A 507 26.94 36.48 45.15
C ASN A 507 25.59 36.91 44.54
N SER A 508 24.45 36.92 45.27
CA SER A 508 24.19 36.55 46.68
C SER A 508 22.74 36.06 46.87
N SER A 509 22.50 35.37 47.99
CA SER A 509 21.20 34.91 48.49
C SER A 509 20.25 36.03 48.93
N HIS A 510 18.95 35.76 49.03
CA HIS A 510 18.25 35.70 50.34
C HIS A 510 16.84 35.09 50.26
N TYR A 511 16.52 34.29 51.29
CA TYR A 511 15.22 33.80 51.78
C TYR A 511 14.21 33.24 50.76
#